data_AF-A0A9E2ABS3-F1
#
_entry.id   AF-A0A9E2ABS3-F1
#
_cell.length_a   1.000
_cell.length_b   1.000
_cell.length_c   1.000
_cell.angle_alpha   90.00
_cell.angle_beta   90.00
_cell.angle_gamma   90.00
#
_symmetry.space_group_name_H-M   'P 1'
#
loop_
_entity.id
_entity.type
_entity.pdbx_description
1 polymer ?
#
loop_
_entity_poly.entity_id
_entity_poly.type
_entity_poly.pdbx_seq_one_letter_code
_entity_poly.pdbx_strand_id
1 'polypeptide(L)'
;MMTVRKLLSLVLFALVPILVCAQDVEQATEEALDTLDRMSVEVNNFVGHVRFDESDVVSLIGLYDEYTELGEDDHESDDEFDYESVLNDDAYLRWAASHGLEAEDWARKTVRIMMMVYREQVLEGAKLMPEQMAEQMAMIEEQREQLGEEVYRQMKQGMEESARYGRAVEKNARSLPKPTAAEQVTLDKYRAELVMLMESEDEDEEYYDDYDEDDEYAEDDEYDEY
;
A
#
# COMPACT_ATOMS: atom_id res chain seq x y z
N MET A 1 8.49 -5.85 12.88
CA MET A 1 9.02 -4.83 11.95
C MET A 1 8.03 -4.71 10.80
N MET A 2 7.52 -3.51 10.51
CA MET A 2 6.58 -3.30 9.43
C MET A 2 7.30 -3.47 8.08
N THR A 3 6.92 -4.48 7.29
CA THR A 3 7.50 -4.66 5.96
C THR A 3 7.11 -3.50 5.04
N VAL A 4 7.91 -3.18 4.02
CA VAL A 4 7.55 -2.17 2.98
C VAL A 4 6.17 -2.48 2.39
N ARG A 5 5.86 -3.79 2.31
CA ARG A 5 4.55 -4.39 2.03
C ARG A 5 3.46 -3.81 2.95
N LYS A 6 3.55 -3.98 4.27
CA LYS A 6 2.60 -3.38 5.23
C LYS A 6 2.50 -1.85 5.17
N LEU A 7 3.57 -1.11 4.82
CA LEU A 7 3.53 0.34 4.65
C LEU A 7 2.74 0.76 3.41
N LEU A 8 2.85 0.00 2.33
CA LEU A 8 2.02 0.15 1.14
C LEU A 8 0.58 -0.31 1.40
N SER A 9 0.36 -1.41 2.12
CA SER A 9 -0.98 -1.87 2.50
C SER A 9 -1.69 -0.87 3.42
N LEU A 10 -1.04 -0.29 4.44
CA LEU A 10 -1.66 0.72 5.32
C LEU A 10 -2.05 2.01 4.56
N VAL A 11 -1.27 2.35 3.55
CA VAL A 11 -1.54 3.46 2.63
C VAL A 11 -2.70 3.16 1.67
N LEU A 12 -2.84 1.91 1.21
CA LEU A 12 -3.91 1.43 0.34
C LEU A 12 -5.23 1.19 1.11
N PHE A 13 -5.16 0.66 2.33
CA PHE A 13 -6.31 0.45 3.22
C PHE A 13 -6.91 1.75 3.75
N ALA A 14 -6.17 2.85 3.69
CA ALA A 14 -6.68 4.16 4.07
C ALA A 14 -7.74 4.75 3.10
N LEU A 15 -8.08 4.02 2.03
CA LEU A 15 -9.15 4.35 1.09
C LEU A 15 -10.46 3.59 1.35
N VAL A 16 -10.52 2.70 2.33
CA VAL A 16 -11.77 2.01 2.70
C VAL A 16 -12.53 2.86 3.73
N PRO A 17 -13.75 3.34 3.45
CA PRO A 17 -14.57 4.01 4.44
C PRO A 17 -15.07 2.96 5.44
N ILE A 18 -14.29 2.69 6.48
CA ILE A 18 -14.73 1.84 7.57
C ILE A 18 -15.74 2.64 8.39
N LEU A 19 -17.01 2.25 8.26
CA LEU A 19 -18.13 2.63 9.12
C LEU A 19 -17.84 2.16 10.56
N VAL A 20 -16.99 2.91 11.29
CA VAL A 20 -16.84 2.79 12.75
C VAL A 20 -17.58 3.96 13.39
N CYS A 21 -18.12 3.75 14.58
CA CYS A 21 -18.83 4.79 15.33
C CYS A 21 -17.96 6.05 15.51
N ALA A 22 -18.53 7.23 15.24
CA ALA A 22 -17.84 8.53 15.07
C ALA A 22 -16.92 9.00 16.22
N GLN A 23 -16.98 8.41 17.43
CA GLN A 23 -16.07 8.77 18.52
C GLN A 23 -14.68 8.13 18.38
N ASP A 24 -14.59 6.93 17.82
CA ASP A 24 -13.30 6.25 17.58
C ASP A 24 -12.67 6.71 16.25
N VAL A 25 -13.48 7.19 15.31
CA VAL A 25 -13.03 7.64 13.99
C VAL A 25 -12.18 8.91 14.08
N GLU A 26 -12.54 9.88 14.91
CA GLU A 26 -11.77 11.12 15.03
C GLU A 26 -10.38 10.86 15.63
N GLN A 27 -10.29 10.06 16.69
CA GLN A 27 -9.01 9.66 17.29
C GLN A 27 -8.17 8.82 16.32
N ALA A 28 -8.76 7.80 15.69
CA ALA A 28 -8.05 6.98 14.70
C ALA A 28 -7.58 7.82 13.51
N THR A 29 -8.36 8.81 13.09
CA THR A 29 -7.95 9.76 12.05
C THR A 29 -6.74 10.57 12.53
N GLU A 30 -6.76 11.13 13.73
CA GLU A 30 -5.63 11.89 14.27
C GLU A 30 -4.35 11.05 14.38
N GLU A 31 -4.44 9.82 14.89
CA GLU A 31 -3.31 8.89 14.98
C GLU A 31 -2.75 8.53 13.59
N ALA A 32 -3.63 8.32 12.61
CA ALA A 32 -3.23 8.08 11.23
C ALA A 32 -2.54 9.31 10.61
N LEU A 33 -3.02 10.52 10.89
CA LEU A 33 -2.41 11.76 10.42
C LEU A 33 -1.03 12.00 11.03
N ASP A 34 -0.86 11.77 12.32
CA ASP A 34 0.43 11.85 13.00
C ASP A 34 1.41 10.81 12.46
N THR A 35 0.92 9.60 12.18
CA THR A 35 1.71 8.52 11.57
C THR A 35 2.19 8.90 10.17
N LEU A 36 1.32 9.47 9.33
CA LEU A 36 1.70 9.96 8.00
C LEU A 36 2.80 11.03 8.11
N ASP A 37 2.60 12.03 8.96
CA ASP A 37 3.59 13.11 9.12
C ASP A 37 4.94 12.56 9.61
N ARG A 38 4.96 11.65 10.59
CA ARG A 38 6.17 10.94 11.04
C ARG A 38 6.85 10.16 9.90
N MET A 39 6.08 9.36 9.15
CA MET A 39 6.59 8.56 8.03
C MET A 39 7.35 9.44 7.03
N SER A 40 6.80 10.60 6.66
CA SER A 40 7.47 11.50 5.72
C SER A 40 8.81 12.01 6.22
N VAL A 41 8.94 12.28 7.52
CA VAL A 41 10.18 12.73 8.14
C VAL A 41 11.21 11.61 8.13
N GLU A 42 10.81 10.41 8.54
CA GLU A 42 11.67 9.22 8.58
C GLU A 42 12.17 8.83 7.20
N VAL A 43 11.27 8.77 6.21
CA VAL A 43 11.62 8.51 4.81
C VAL A 43 12.66 9.52 4.33
N ASN A 44 12.42 10.82 4.53
CA ASN A 44 13.36 11.85 4.08
C ASN A 44 14.72 11.77 4.77
N ASN A 45 14.75 11.42 6.06
CA ASN A 45 15.99 11.22 6.81
C ASN A 45 16.76 9.99 6.32
N PHE A 46 16.05 8.88 6.11
CA PHE A 46 16.64 7.62 5.66
C PHE A 46 17.22 7.73 4.25
N VAL A 47 16.42 8.19 3.27
CA VAL A 47 16.90 8.30 1.89
C VAL A 47 17.92 9.43 1.74
N GLY A 48 17.82 10.49 2.55
CA GLY A 48 18.72 11.64 2.50
C GLY A 48 18.89 12.22 1.09
N HIS A 49 20.13 12.25 0.61
CA HIS A 49 20.51 12.83 -0.69
C HIS A 49 20.89 11.79 -1.75
N VAL A 50 20.60 10.50 -1.53
CA VAL A 50 20.89 9.46 -2.53
C VAL A 50 20.18 9.77 -3.83
N ARG A 51 20.81 9.37 -4.93
CA ARG A 51 20.30 9.48 -6.30
C ARG A 51 20.32 8.11 -6.91
N PHE A 52 19.38 7.86 -7.80
CA PHE A 52 19.31 6.62 -8.56
C PHE A 52 19.40 6.90 -10.06
N ASP A 53 19.83 5.89 -10.80
CA ASP A 53 19.77 5.85 -12.25
C ASP A 53 18.96 4.65 -12.75
N GLU A 54 19.00 4.40 -14.06
CA GLU A 54 18.28 3.30 -14.68
C GLU A 54 18.73 1.92 -14.18
N SER A 55 20.02 1.75 -13.88
CA SER A 55 20.53 0.46 -13.38
C SER A 55 19.99 0.14 -12.00
N ASP A 56 19.82 1.15 -11.14
CA ASP A 56 19.22 0.98 -9.82
C ASP A 56 17.74 0.57 -9.93
N VAL A 57 16.98 1.16 -10.85
CA VAL A 57 15.57 0.82 -11.08
C VAL A 57 15.42 -0.60 -11.65
N VAL A 58 16.26 -0.96 -12.62
CA VAL A 58 16.29 -2.33 -13.16
C VAL A 58 16.71 -3.35 -12.10
N SER A 59 17.68 -2.99 -11.25
CA SER A 59 18.09 -3.83 -10.12
C SER A 59 16.95 -4.01 -9.13
N LEU A 60 16.20 -2.95 -8.79
CA LEU A 60 15.04 -3.05 -7.94
C LEU A 60 14.00 -4.01 -8.52
N ILE A 61 13.59 -3.80 -9.78
CA ILE A 61 12.59 -4.65 -10.44
C ILE A 61 13.03 -6.12 -10.49
N GLY A 62 14.30 -6.38 -10.79
CA GLY A 62 14.81 -7.75 -10.93
C GLY A 62 15.04 -8.48 -9.61
N LEU A 63 15.11 -7.77 -8.49
CA LEU A 63 15.45 -8.33 -7.18
C LEU A 63 14.34 -8.13 -6.13
N TYR A 64 13.21 -7.52 -6.52
CA TYR A 64 12.16 -7.13 -5.58
C TYR A 64 11.58 -8.35 -4.85
N ASP A 65 11.22 -9.39 -5.59
CA ASP A 65 10.59 -10.60 -5.03
C ASP A 65 11.52 -11.26 -4.01
N GLU A 66 12.78 -11.51 -4.39
CA GLU A 66 13.80 -12.07 -3.48
C GLU A 66 14.04 -11.19 -2.25
N TYR A 67 14.02 -9.87 -2.40
CA TYR A 67 14.17 -8.93 -1.30
C TYR A 67 12.96 -8.97 -0.34
N THR A 68 11.74 -9.08 -0.88
CA THR A 68 10.53 -9.15 -0.06
C THR A 68 10.41 -10.46 0.71
N GLU A 69 10.85 -11.58 0.14
CA GLU A 69 10.87 -12.90 0.80
C GLU A 69 11.76 -12.91 2.06
N LEU A 70 12.85 -12.13 2.09
CA LEU A 70 13.73 -12.01 3.28
C LEU A 70 13.00 -11.43 4.51
N GLY A 71 11.93 -10.66 4.29
CA GLY A 71 11.18 -9.98 5.34
C GLY A 71 10.00 -10.78 5.89
N GLU A 72 9.74 -11.98 5.38
CA GLU A 72 8.54 -12.76 5.72
C GLU A 72 8.73 -13.71 6.92
N ASP A 73 9.97 -14.03 7.30
CA ASP A 73 10.25 -15.11 8.26
C ASP A 73 10.22 -14.73 9.75
N ASP A 74 10.30 -13.45 10.14
CA ASP A 74 10.25 -13.06 11.55
C ASP A 74 9.72 -11.63 11.76
N HIS A 75 8.60 -11.51 12.50
CA HIS A 75 8.09 -10.34 13.26
C HIS A 75 6.68 -9.85 12.91
N GLU A 76 5.70 -10.48 13.56
CA GLU A 76 4.43 -9.86 13.95
C GLU A 76 4.65 -8.62 14.85
N SER A 77 3.82 -7.59 14.63
CA SER A 77 3.51 -6.45 15.53
C SER A 77 4.64 -5.49 15.96
N ASP A 78 5.04 -4.54 15.10
CA ASP A 78 5.32 -3.18 15.59
C ASP A 78 5.17 -2.18 14.44
N ASP A 79 4.36 -1.14 14.68
CA ASP A 79 3.82 -0.16 13.72
C ASP A 79 4.86 0.91 13.27
N GLU A 80 6.15 0.59 13.31
CA GLU A 80 7.23 1.52 12.98
C GLU A 80 8.26 0.83 12.07
N PHE A 81 8.58 1.48 10.95
CA PHE A 81 9.57 0.98 10.00
C PHE A 81 10.98 1.30 10.55
N ASP A 82 11.61 0.32 11.18
CA ASP A 82 12.97 0.47 11.67
C ASP A 82 13.98 0.23 10.53
N TYR A 83 14.27 1.30 9.80
CA TYR A 83 15.29 1.32 8.76
C TYR A 83 16.68 0.89 9.26
N GLU A 84 17.03 1.17 10.52
CA GLU A 84 18.34 0.81 11.06
C GLU A 84 18.44 -0.68 11.31
N SER A 85 17.37 -1.32 11.78
CA SER A 85 17.39 -2.76 12.02
C SER A 85 17.47 -3.58 10.72
N VAL A 86 16.90 -3.12 9.60
CA VAL A 86 17.10 -3.80 8.29
C VAL A 86 18.58 -3.75 7.89
N LEU A 87 19.24 -2.60 8.05
CA LEU A 87 20.65 -2.44 7.70
C LEU A 87 21.61 -3.23 8.59
N ASN A 88 21.15 -3.71 9.74
CA ASN A 88 21.91 -4.56 10.65
C ASN A 88 21.53 -6.04 10.56
N ASP A 89 20.61 -6.41 9.65
CA ASP A 89 20.17 -7.79 9.49
C ASP A 89 21.21 -8.63 8.72
N ASP A 90 21.65 -9.71 9.35
CA ASP A 90 22.69 -10.61 8.83
C ASP A 90 22.29 -11.31 7.52
N ALA A 91 21.00 -11.63 7.35
CA ALA A 91 20.47 -12.28 6.15
C ALA A 91 20.42 -11.27 4.99
N TYR A 92 19.91 -10.07 5.25
CA TYR A 92 19.91 -8.96 4.30
C TYR A 92 21.32 -8.61 3.82
N LEU A 93 22.28 -8.46 4.75
CA LEU A 93 23.67 -8.15 4.42
C LEU A 93 24.32 -9.24 3.57
N ARG A 94 24.04 -10.52 3.83
CA ARG A 94 24.55 -11.64 3.02
C ARG A 94 23.92 -11.68 1.63
N TRP A 95 22.61 -11.44 1.54
CA TRP A 95 21.90 -11.38 0.28
C TRP A 95 22.37 -10.21 -0.60
N ALA A 96 22.56 -9.02 -0.01
CA ALA A 96 23.10 -7.88 -0.73
C ALA A 96 24.51 -8.19 -1.26
N ALA A 97 25.35 -8.81 -0.43
CA ALA A 97 26.70 -9.22 -0.82
C ALA A 97 26.70 -10.28 -1.94
N SER A 98 25.76 -11.25 -1.94
CA SER A 98 25.68 -12.24 -3.02
C SER A 98 25.30 -11.63 -4.37
N HIS A 99 24.62 -10.49 -4.36
CA HIS A 99 24.24 -9.71 -5.54
C HIS A 99 25.26 -8.62 -5.91
N GLY A 100 26.35 -8.49 -5.15
CA GLY A 100 27.36 -7.45 -5.38
C GLY A 100 26.85 -6.03 -5.11
N LEU A 101 25.85 -5.90 -4.25
CA LEU A 101 25.23 -4.64 -3.88
C LEU A 101 25.90 -4.04 -2.63
N GLU A 102 25.99 -2.71 -2.59
CA GLU A 102 26.22 -1.97 -1.34
C GLU A 102 24.89 -1.87 -0.61
N ALA A 103 24.72 -2.68 0.45
CA ALA A 103 23.44 -2.88 1.13
C ALA A 103 22.74 -1.56 1.51
N GLU A 104 23.43 -0.68 2.23
CA GLU A 104 22.86 0.60 2.64
C GLU A 104 22.46 1.50 1.46
N ASP A 105 23.29 1.58 0.42
CA ASP A 105 23.00 2.42 -0.75
C ASP A 105 21.79 1.88 -1.52
N TRP A 106 21.72 0.55 -1.70
CA TRP A 106 20.61 -0.11 -2.38
C TRP A 106 19.30 0.07 -1.61
N ALA A 107 19.27 -0.17 -0.29
CA ALA A 107 18.08 0.05 0.53
C ALA A 107 17.57 1.50 0.45
N ARG A 108 18.48 2.48 0.60
CA ARG A 108 18.13 3.90 0.53
C ARG A 108 17.55 4.28 -0.84
N LYS A 109 18.12 3.75 -1.93
CA LYS A 109 17.62 3.97 -3.30
C LYS A 109 16.28 3.30 -3.53
N THR A 110 16.10 2.06 -3.07
CA THR A 110 14.83 1.34 -3.16
C THR A 110 13.70 2.12 -2.48
N VAL A 111 13.89 2.54 -1.22
CA VAL A 111 12.90 3.35 -0.50
C VAL A 111 12.63 4.68 -1.22
N ARG A 112 13.67 5.34 -1.74
CA ARG A 112 13.52 6.57 -2.51
C ARG A 112 12.66 6.38 -3.76
N ILE A 113 12.93 5.33 -4.54
CA ILE A 113 12.20 5.02 -5.78
C ILE A 113 10.73 4.77 -5.43
N MET A 114 10.45 3.84 -4.51
CA MET A 114 9.09 3.47 -4.13
C MET A 114 8.29 4.67 -3.59
N MET A 115 8.89 5.49 -2.73
CA MET A 115 8.22 6.68 -2.18
C MET A 115 7.97 7.77 -3.23
N MET A 116 8.79 7.85 -4.29
CA MET A 116 8.53 8.75 -5.42
C MET A 116 7.36 8.26 -6.27
N VAL A 117 7.27 6.95 -6.55
CA VAL A 117 6.14 6.39 -7.30
C VAL A 117 4.84 6.55 -6.50
N TYR A 118 4.85 6.22 -5.21
CA TYR A 118 3.73 6.46 -4.30
C TYR A 118 3.30 7.93 -4.28
N ARG A 119 4.25 8.86 -4.12
CA ARG A 119 3.99 10.29 -4.18
C ARG A 119 3.23 10.68 -5.45
N GLU A 120 3.68 10.19 -6.61
CA GLU A 120 3.03 10.54 -7.87
C GLU A 120 1.62 9.98 -7.98
N GLN A 121 1.39 8.73 -7.58
CA GLN A 121 0.06 8.12 -7.57
C GLN A 121 -0.91 8.92 -6.70
N VAL A 122 -0.50 9.28 -5.48
CA VAL A 122 -1.34 10.11 -4.59
C VAL A 122 -1.65 11.46 -5.21
N LEU A 123 -0.64 12.15 -5.75
CA LEU A 123 -0.84 13.49 -6.33
C LEU A 123 -1.64 13.45 -7.64
N GLU A 124 -1.61 12.34 -8.36
CA GLU A 124 -2.45 12.09 -9.52
C GLU A 124 -3.91 11.85 -9.10
N GLY A 125 -4.14 10.95 -8.13
CA GLY A 125 -5.47 10.68 -7.57
C GLY A 125 -6.11 11.92 -6.93
N ALA A 126 -5.32 12.73 -6.22
CA ALA A 126 -5.79 13.96 -5.57
C ALA A 126 -6.34 15.01 -6.56
N LYS A 127 -5.97 14.96 -7.84
CA LYS A 127 -6.55 15.85 -8.87
C LYS A 127 -8.01 15.52 -9.16
N LEU A 128 -8.39 14.25 -9.04
CA LEU A 128 -9.74 13.76 -9.36
C LEU A 128 -10.68 13.82 -8.15
N MET A 129 -10.14 13.79 -6.93
CA MET A 129 -10.93 13.78 -5.69
C MET A 129 -11.96 14.93 -5.59
N PRO A 130 -11.65 16.20 -5.91
CA PRO A 130 -12.63 17.28 -5.72
C PRO A 130 -13.91 17.11 -6.55
N GLU A 131 -13.76 16.66 -7.80
CA GLU A 131 -14.89 16.44 -8.71
C GLU A 131 -15.70 15.21 -8.27
N GLN A 132 -15.02 14.09 -7.99
CA GLN A 132 -15.65 12.87 -7.48
C GLN A 132 -16.42 13.10 -6.17
N MET A 133 -15.84 13.88 -5.25
CA MET A 133 -16.50 14.23 -3.99
C MET A 133 -17.73 15.11 -4.19
N ALA A 134 -17.68 16.05 -5.13
CA ALA A 134 -18.83 16.89 -5.45
C ALA A 134 -19.98 16.07 -6.04
N GLU A 135 -19.68 15.14 -6.96
CA GLU A 135 -20.67 14.23 -7.54
C GLU A 135 -21.30 13.32 -6.47
N GLN A 136 -20.48 12.70 -5.60
CA GLN A 136 -20.97 11.86 -4.51
C GLN A 136 -21.83 12.64 -3.51
N MET A 137 -21.45 13.87 -3.16
CA MET A 137 -22.25 14.73 -2.30
C MET A 137 -23.60 15.08 -2.93
N ALA A 138 -23.63 15.39 -4.23
CA ALA A 138 -24.88 15.68 -4.94
C ALA A 138 -25.84 14.47 -4.93
N MET A 139 -25.31 13.25 -5.10
CA MET A 139 -26.11 12.02 -5.01
C MET A 139 -26.72 11.82 -3.61
N ILE A 140 -25.94 12.06 -2.55
CA ILE A 140 -26.43 11.95 -1.15
C ILE A 140 -27.50 13.01 -0.87
N GLU A 141 -27.35 14.22 -1.41
CA GLU A 141 -28.36 15.27 -1.28
C GLU A 141 -29.67 14.91 -2.01
N GLU A 142 -29.59 14.35 -3.21
CA GLU A 142 -30.77 13.89 -3.97
C GLU A 142 -31.52 12.77 -3.24
N GLN A 143 -30.79 11.87 -2.58
CA GLN A 143 -31.37 10.73 -1.87
C GLN A 143 -31.75 11.03 -0.41
N ARG A 144 -31.60 12.28 0.05
CA ARG A 144 -31.82 12.65 1.46
C ARG A 144 -33.16 12.20 2.02
N GLU A 145 -34.24 12.38 1.26
CA GLU A 145 -35.59 11.98 1.70
C GLU A 145 -35.72 10.46 1.87
N GLN A 146 -35.01 9.68 1.07
CA GLN A 146 -35.03 8.21 1.08
C GLN A 146 -34.10 7.63 2.15
N LEU A 147 -32.93 8.25 2.37
CA LEU A 147 -31.96 7.86 3.39
C LEU A 147 -32.47 8.16 4.80
N GLY A 148 -33.26 9.21 4.95
CA GLY A 148 -33.66 9.74 6.26
C GLY A 148 -32.56 10.63 6.86
N GLU A 149 -32.98 11.56 7.73
CA GLU A 149 -32.13 12.66 8.20
C GLU A 149 -30.90 12.20 9.01
N GLU A 150 -31.01 11.10 9.74
CA GLU A 150 -29.91 10.58 10.55
C GLU A 150 -28.82 9.94 9.68
N VAL A 151 -29.21 9.09 8.73
CA VAL A 151 -28.28 8.44 7.79
C VAL A 151 -27.64 9.48 6.87
N TYR A 152 -28.41 10.47 6.39
CA TYR A 152 -27.88 11.60 5.63
C TYR A 152 -26.78 12.35 6.39
N ARG A 153 -27.00 12.67 7.67
CA ARG A 153 -26.00 13.36 8.51
C ARG A 153 -24.74 12.52 8.69
N GLN A 154 -24.87 11.22 8.92
CA GLN A 154 -23.73 10.32 9.06
C GLN A 154 -22.92 10.20 7.76
N MET A 155 -23.59 10.02 6.62
CA MET A 155 -22.93 9.97 5.31
C MET A 155 -22.20 11.27 4.98
N LYS A 156 -22.84 12.41 5.23
CA LYS A 156 -22.22 13.71 5.02
C LYS A 156 -20.99 13.92 5.91
N GLN A 157 -21.08 13.57 7.19
CA GLN A 157 -19.95 13.66 8.11
C GLN A 157 -18.79 12.76 7.66
N GLY A 158 -19.07 11.50 7.31
CA GLY A 158 -18.05 10.57 6.81
C GLY A 158 -17.36 11.07 5.54
N MET A 159 -18.10 11.73 4.63
CA MET A 159 -17.50 12.35 3.45
C MET A 159 -16.61 13.56 3.80
N GLU A 160 -17.02 14.41 4.74
CA GLU A 160 -16.21 15.54 5.18
C GLU A 160 -14.91 15.09 5.88
N GLU A 161 -14.98 14.02 6.67
CA GLU A 161 -13.84 13.37 7.32
C GLU A 161 -12.91 12.72 6.28
N SER A 162 -13.46 11.98 5.31
CA SER A 162 -12.70 11.42 4.19
C SER A 162 -11.98 12.52 3.38
N ALA A 163 -12.66 13.65 3.11
CA ALA A 163 -12.03 14.80 2.45
C ALA A 163 -10.90 15.40 3.29
N ARG A 164 -11.03 15.44 4.62
CA ARG A 164 -9.98 15.91 5.53
C ARG A 164 -8.78 14.98 5.47
N TYR A 165 -9.00 13.67 5.54
CA TYR A 165 -7.96 12.65 5.44
C TYR A 165 -7.24 12.71 4.08
N GLY A 166 -7.99 12.72 2.97
CA GLY A 166 -7.42 12.80 1.62
C GLY A 166 -6.55 14.04 1.39
N ARG A 167 -6.95 15.21 1.92
CA ARG A 167 -6.11 16.43 1.89
C ARG A 167 -4.82 16.28 2.69
N ALA A 168 -4.85 15.56 3.80
CA ALA A 168 -3.67 15.34 4.61
C ALA A 168 -2.72 14.33 3.95
N VAL A 169 -3.24 13.27 3.34
CA VAL A 169 -2.46 12.34 2.50
C VAL A 169 -1.82 13.08 1.32
N GLU A 170 -2.56 13.96 0.64
CA GLU A 170 -1.99 14.79 -0.43
C GLU A 170 -0.86 15.70 0.10
N LYS A 171 -1.08 16.37 1.24
CA LYS A 171 -0.07 17.22 1.88
C LYS A 171 1.17 16.41 2.26
N ASN A 172 0.99 15.20 2.79
CA ASN A 172 2.06 14.29 3.16
C ASN A 172 2.86 13.85 1.93
N ALA A 173 2.19 13.40 0.86
CA ALA A 173 2.83 13.04 -0.39
C ALA A 173 3.66 14.20 -0.97
N ARG A 174 3.21 15.46 -0.79
CA ARG A 174 4.00 16.64 -1.21
C ARG A 174 5.31 16.81 -0.44
N SER A 175 5.42 16.26 0.76
CA SER A 175 6.62 16.30 1.62
C SER A 175 7.62 15.18 1.35
N LEU A 176 7.21 14.10 0.67
CA LEU A 176 8.08 13.00 0.27
C LEU A 176 9.20 13.45 -0.70
N PRO A 177 10.22 12.62 -0.95
CA PRO A 177 11.26 12.95 -1.91
C PRO A 177 10.71 13.35 -3.29
N LYS A 178 11.31 14.38 -3.90
CA LYS A 178 10.98 14.81 -5.26
C LYS A 178 12.03 14.32 -6.27
N PRO A 179 11.62 13.73 -7.40
CA PRO A 179 12.54 13.35 -8.46
C PRO A 179 13.20 14.59 -9.07
N THR A 180 14.48 14.45 -9.43
CA THR A 180 15.11 15.31 -10.44
C THR A 180 14.51 15.03 -11.82
N ALA A 181 14.81 15.89 -12.80
CA ALA A 181 14.38 15.65 -14.17
C ALA A 181 14.93 14.34 -14.75
N ALA A 182 16.14 13.91 -14.35
CA ALA A 182 16.71 12.64 -14.81
C ALA A 182 16.02 11.43 -14.15
N GLU A 183 15.83 11.47 -12.83
CA GLU A 183 15.10 10.45 -12.08
C GLU A 183 13.67 10.31 -12.61
N GLN A 184 12.98 11.43 -12.92
CA GLN A 184 11.63 11.42 -13.49
C GLN A 184 11.57 10.67 -14.83
N VAL A 185 12.52 10.90 -15.73
CA VAL A 185 12.56 10.20 -17.02
C VAL A 185 12.68 8.69 -16.83
N THR A 186 13.49 8.25 -15.84
CA THR A 186 13.61 6.84 -15.51
C THR A 186 12.31 6.29 -14.89
N LEU A 187 11.71 7.00 -13.93
CA LEU A 187 10.44 6.59 -13.33
C LEU A 187 9.31 6.48 -14.37
N ASP A 188 9.20 7.45 -15.27
CA ASP A 188 8.21 7.43 -16.35
C ASP A 188 8.39 6.23 -17.28
N LYS A 189 9.65 5.84 -17.54
CA LYS A 189 9.99 4.71 -18.41
C LYS A 189 9.57 3.36 -17.80
N TYR A 190 9.71 3.20 -16.49
CA TYR A 190 9.46 1.94 -15.77
C TYR A 190 8.20 2.00 -14.89
N ARG A 191 7.32 2.96 -15.15
CA ARG A 191 6.18 3.25 -14.26
C ARG A 191 5.29 2.02 -14.08
N ALA A 192 4.96 1.31 -15.15
CA ALA A 192 4.06 0.17 -15.07
C ALA A 192 4.65 -0.95 -14.19
N GLU A 193 5.91 -1.28 -14.39
CA GLU A 193 6.64 -2.28 -13.61
C GLU A 193 6.74 -1.88 -12.14
N LEU A 194 7.14 -0.64 -11.85
CA LEU A 194 7.25 -0.14 -10.48
C LEU A 194 5.91 -0.07 -9.75
N VAL A 195 4.81 0.21 -10.47
CA VAL A 195 3.47 0.17 -9.90
C VAL A 195 3.05 -1.27 -9.61
N MET A 196 3.34 -2.23 -10.49
CA MET A 196 3.05 -3.65 -10.23
C MET A 196 3.77 -4.16 -8.97
N LEU A 197 5.00 -3.73 -8.69
CA LEU A 197 5.69 -4.09 -7.45
C LEU A 197 4.97 -3.60 -6.18
N MET A 198 4.20 -2.52 -6.28
CA MET A 198 3.38 -2.00 -5.18
C MET A 198 2.00 -2.65 -5.10
N GLU A 199 1.53 -3.23 -6.21
CA GLU A 199 0.21 -3.84 -6.34
C GLU A 199 0.22 -5.37 -6.20
N SER A 200 1.39 -6.02 -6.20
CA SER A 200 1.55 -7.48 -6.15
C SER A 200 1.26 -8.09 -4.77
N GLU A 201 0.22 -7.60 -4.09
CA GLU A 201 -0.40 -8.24 -2.94
C GLU A 201 -1.60 -9.08 -3.45
N ASP A 202 -1.53 -10.40 -3.27
CA ASP A 202 -2.64 -11.36 -3.29
C ASP A 202 -3.01 -12.05 -4.64
N GLU A 203 -2.11 -12.89 -5.18
CA GLU A 203 -2.50 -14.02 -6.04
C GLU A 203 -2.30 -15.39 -5.35
N ASP A 204 -2.26 -15.44 -4.01
CA ASP A 204 -2.41 -16.69 -3.25
C ASP A 204 -3.80 -16.73 -2.59
N GLU A 205 -4.85 -16.53 -3.38
CA GLU A 205 -6.10 -17.25 -3.13
C GLU A 205 -5.83 -18.72 -3.50
N GLU A 206 -5.19 -19.47 -2.59
CA GLU A 206 -5.32 -20.93 -2.55
C GLU A 206 -6.82 -21.22 -2.40
N TYR A 207 -7.47 -21.39 -3.55
CA TYR A 207 -8.78 -21.98 -3.67
C TYR A 207 -8.68 -23.34 -2.98
N TYR A 208 -9.28 -23.45 -1.80
CA TYR A 208 -9.52 -24.72 -1.13
C TYR A 208 -10.26 -25.63 -2.12
N ASP A 209 -9.53 -26.44 -2.88
CA ASP A 209 -10.06 -27.66 -3.49
C ASP A 209 -9.93 -28.77 -2.43
N ASP A 210 -10.54 -28.51 -1.28
CA ASP A 210 -10.85 -29.51 -0.26
C ASP A 210 -12.22 -30.10 -0.62
N TYR A 211 -12.20 -30.94 -1.65
CA TYR A 211 -13.14 -32.05 -1.75
C TYR A 211 -12.32 -33.34 -1.71
N ASP A 212 -11.99 -33.76 -0.49
CA ASP A 212 -11.95 -35.16 -0.12
C ASP A 212 -13.27 -35.84 -0.58
N GLU A 213 -13.33 -36.33 -1.82
CA GLU A 213 -14.28 -37.34 -2.24
C GLU A 213 -13.67 -38.74 -2.00
N ASP A 214 -13.40 -39.00 -0.72
CA ASP A 214 -13.36 -40.37 -0.18
C ASP A 214 -14.80 -40.72 0.22
N ASP A 215 -15.61 -41.16 -0.74
CA ASP A 215 -16.83 -41.91 -0.46
C ASP A 215 -16.85 -43.16 -1.36
N GLU A 216 -16.14 -44.17 -0.88
CA GLU A 216 -16.36 -45.56 -1.22
C GLU A 216 -17.84 -45.93 -0.96
N TYR A 217 -18.64 -46.05 -2.02
CA TYR A 217 -19.77 -46.99 -2.01
C TYR A 217 -19.75 -47.85 -3.27
N ALA A 218 -19.33 -49.10 -3.04
CA ALA A 218 -19.62 -50.23 -3.88
C ALA A 218 -21.12 -50.64 -3.78
N GLU A 219 -21.51 -51.50 -4.73
CA GLU A 219 -22.79 -52.21 -4.90
C GLU A 219 -23.79 -51.48 -5.84
N ASP A 220 -23.83 -51.83 -7.12
CA ASP A 220 -24.52 -52.99 -7.71
C ASP A 220 -26.05 -52.86 -7.59
N ASP A 221 -26.72 -52.51 -8.70
CA ASP A 221 -27.90 -53.23 -9.19
C ASP A 221 -28.40 -52.63 -10.52
N GLU A 222 -28.09 -53.39 -11.55
CA GLU A 222 -28.80 -53.55 -12.81
C GLU A 222 -30.31 -53.67 -12.59
N TYR A 223 -31.16 -52.79 -13.17
CA TYR A 223 -32.50 -53.19 -13.60
C TYR A 223 -33.03 -52.35 -14.77
N ASP A 224 -33.32 -53.12 -15.82
CA ASP A 224 -34.01 -52.84 -17.07
C ASP A 224 -35.43 -52.24 -16.94
N GLU A 225 -35.80 -51.52 -18.00
CA GLU A 225 -37.09 -51.50 -18.72
C GLU A 225 -38.42 -51.40 -17.92
N TYR A 226 -39.21 -50.34 -18.20
CA TYR A 226 -40.60 -50.42 -18.69
C TYR A 226 -41.13 -49.06 -19.17
#